data_AF-A0A330MD08-F1
#
_entry.id   AF-A0A330MD08-F1
#
_cell.length_a   1.000
_cell.length_b   1.000
_cell.length_c   1.000
_cell.angle_alpha   90.00
_cell.angle_beta   90.00
_cell.angle_gamma   90.00
#
_symmetry.space_group_name_H-M   'P 1'
#
loop_
_entity.id
_entity.type
_entity.pdbx_description
1 polymer ?
#
loop_
_entity_poly.entity_id
_entity_poly.type
_entity_poly.pdbx_seq_one_letter_code
_entity_poly.pdbx_strand_id
1 'polypeptide(L)'
;MPRNLEHIILSGYVSTEQYTSPNTGRDRVIPIDRNRNSHGNALMTQLGMAITSFRQHSDNDFVYLEFISEKDCLLAFDSFEDGRKGDHRFISSKLEKVIIDGEEHKVYRACVYLNTAGISKFLNKIDAYLNPDKDSELGNPRNTKLLNNITAIQQATLTSFWQEDEIEFPDQDEAVWWEIWLRREDT
;
A
#
# COMPACT_ATOMS: atom_id res chain seq x y z
N MET A 1 -44.93 -0.81 23.27
CA MET A 1 -43.88 -1.81 22.96
C MET A 1 -43.04 -2.03 24.21
N PRO A 2 -42.95 -3.25 24.76
CA PRO A 2 -42.05 -3.53 25.88
C PRO A 2 -40.59 -3.36 25.42
N ARG A 3 -39.77 -2.70 26.23
CA ARG A 3 -38.35 -2.37 25.96
C ARG A 3 -37.36 -3.37 26.60
N ASN A 4 -37.81 -4.59 26.85
CA ASN A 4 -37.04 -5.60 27.60
C ASN A 4 -36.76 -6.79 26.68
N LEU A 5 -35.81 -6.63 25.76
CA LEU A 5 -35.27 -7.73 24.96
C LEU A 5 -34.12 -8.35 25.76
N GLU A 6 -33.99 -9.67 25.71
CA GLU A 6 -32.85 -10.37 26.33
C GLU A 6 -31.53 -9.85 25.74
N HIS A 7 -30.57 -9.56 26.62
CA HIS A 7 -29.24 -9.15 26.19
C HIS A 7 -28.51 -10.38 25.64
N ILE A 8 -27.98 -10.28 24.42
CA ILE A 8 -27.07 -11.29 23.90
C ILE A 8 -25.72 -11.10 24.62
N ILE A 9 -25.37 -12.05 25.47
CA ILE A 9 -24.07 -12.11 26.14
C ILE A 9 -23.26 -13.21 25.44
N LEU A 10 -22.29 -12.80 24.63
CA LEU A 10 -21.33 -13.70 23.99
C LEU A 10 -20.18 -13.99 24.96
N SER A 11 -20.01 -15.25 25.35
CA SER A 11 -18.90 -15.73 26.20
C SER A 11 -18.17 -16.87 25.49
N GLY A 12 -16.83 -16.91 25.61
CA GLY A 12 -16.01 -18.01 25.08
C GLY A 12 -15.40 -17.81 23.68
N TYR A 13 -15.64 -16.66 23.03
CA TYR A 13 -15.07 -16.32 21.70
C TYR A 13 -14.10 -15.14 21.76
N VAL A 14 -13.37 -14.97 22.87
CA VAL A 14 -12.42 -13.87 23.07
C VAL A 14 -11.04 -14.41 23.36
N SER A 15 -10.08 -14.07 22.51
CA SER A 15 -8.65 -14.14 22.80
C SER A 15 -8.19 -12.77 23.33
N THR A 16 -7.28 -12.81 24.32
CA THR A 16 -6.69 -11.59 24.87
C THR A 16 -5.36 -11.35 24.17
N GLU A 17 -5.30 -10.31 23.35
CA GLU A 17 -4.05 -9.84 22.75
C GLU A 17 -3.30 -8.90 23.69
N GLN A 18 -1.96 -8.97 23.69
CA GLN A 18 -1.15 -8.01 24.44
C GLN A 18 -1.24 -6.63 23.77
N TYR A 19 -1.55 -5.61 24.57
CA TYR A 19 -1.54 -4.22 24.09
C TYR A 19 -0.14 -3.83 23.62
N THR A 20 -0.02 -3.50 22.33
CA THR A 20 1.18 -2.90 21.76
C THR A 20 0.99 -1.38 21.66
N SER A 21 1.98 -0.62 22.15
CA SER A 21 1.90 0.84 22.16
C SER A 21 2.10 1.40 20.75
N PRO A 22 1.28 2.37 20.29
CA PRO A 22 1.49 3.05 19.01
C PRO A 22 2.73 3.97 19.01
N ASN A 23 3.45 4.11 20.13
CA ASN A 23 4.57 5.06 20.29
C ASN A 23 5.92 4.61 19.71
N THR A 24 6.00 3.52 18.96
CA THR A 24 7.21 3.24 18.16
C THR A 24 7.29 4.21 16.98
N GLY A 25 7.96 5.35 17.19
CA GLY A 25 8.62 6.21 16.19
C GLY A 25 7.89 6.44 14.86
N ARG A 26 7.26 7.61 14.73
CA ARG A 26 6.86 8.21 13.43
C ARG A 26 8.04 8.25 12.46
N ASP A 27 7.79 7.88 11.20
CA ASP A 27 8.66 8.05 10.03
C ASP A 27 10.12 7.63 10.22
N ARG A 28 10.40 6.32 10.13
CA ARG A 28 11.71 5.91 9.61
C ARG A 28 11.69 6.03 8.09
N VAL A 29 11.70 7.27 7.58
CA VAL A 29 12.34 7.53 6.29
C VAL A 29 13.81 7.32 6.56
N ILE A 30 14.30 6.12 6.29
CA ILE A 30 15.72 5.85 6.37
C ILE A 30 16.33 6.59 5.17
N PRO A 31 17.29 7.50 5.37
CA PRO A 31 18.04 8.07 4.25
C PRO A 31 18.80 6.92 3.58
N ILE A 32 18.25 6.40 2.49
CA ILE A 32 18.95 5.45 1.63
C ILE A 32 19.74 6.30 0.64
N ASP A 33 21.04 6.06 0.55
CA ASP A 33 21.88 6.65 -0.49
C ASP A 33 21.46 6.06 -1.84
N ARG A 34 20.58 6.78 -2.55
CA ARG A 34 20.04 6.37 -3.86
C ARG A 34 20.36 7.44 -4.88
N ASN A 35 20.82 7.01 -6.05
CA ASN A 35 20.89 7.90 -7.21
C ASN A 35 19.46 8.27 -7.65
N ARG A 36 19.04 9.52 -7.41
CA ARG A 36 17.68 10.00 -7.70
C ARG A 36 17.23 9.71 -9.13
N ASN A 37 18.13 9.83 -10.10
CA ASN A 37 17.81 9.68 -11.52
C ASN A 37 17.57 8.22 -11.84
N SER A 38 18.44 7.32 -11.39
CA SER A 38 18.24 5.88 -11.59
C SER A 38 16.96 5.40 -10.88
N HIS A 39 16.78 5.79 -9.62
CA HIS A 39 15.63 5.37 -8.82
C HIS A 39 14.30 5.90 -9.38
N GLY A 40 14.21 7.21 -9.64
CA GLY A 40 12.97 7.82 -10.15
C GLY A 40 12.57 7.28 -11.52
N ASN A 41 13.53 7.05 -12.43
CA ASN A 41 13.24 6.46 -13.74
C ASN A 41 12.79 4.99 -13.62
N ALA A 42 13.36 4.22 -12.67
CA ALA A 42 12.89 2.87 -12.39
C ALA A 42 11.44 2.88 -11.90
N LEU A 43 11.11 3.73 -10.92
CA LEU A 43 9.73 3.88 -10.43
C LEU A 43 8.76 4.34 -11.53
N MET A 44 9.18 5.27 -12.40
CA MET A 44 8.38 5.73 -13.55
C MET A 44 8.05 4.58 -14.49
N THR A 45 9.06 3.76 -14.82
CA THR A 45 8.91 2.60 -15.71
C THR A 45 7.99 1.55 -15.08
N GLN A 46 8.23 1.21 -13.82
CA GLN A 46 7.42 0.25 -13.06
C GLN A 46 5.96 0.69 -12.97
N LEU A 47 5.69 1.97 -12.67
CA LEU A 47 4.33 2.51 -12.62
C LEU A 47 3.62 2.36 -13.98
N GLY A 48 4.28 2.73 -15.08
CA GLY A 48 3.72 2.58 -16.42
C GLY A 48 3.44 1.12 -16.81
N MET A 49 4.36 0.21 -16.48
CA MET A 49 4.18 -1.23 -16.69
C MET A 49 3.02 -1.78 -15.87
N ALA A 50 2.95 -1.45 -14.58
CA ALA A 50 1.91 -1.92 -13.67
C ALA A 50 0.51 -1.46 -14.13
N ILE A 51 0.37 -0.21 -14.57
CA ILE A 51 -0.88 0.31 -15.14
C ILE A 51 -1.27 -0.46 -16.41
N THR A 52 -0.30 -0.69 -17.30
CA THR A 52 -0.54 -1.39 -18.57
C THR A 52 -0.98 -2.83 -18.31
N SER A 53 -0.27 -3.57 -17.45
CA SER A 53 -0.60 -4.96 -17.11
C SER A 53 -1.97 -5.10 -16.44
N PHE A 54 -2.32 -4.18 -15.53
CA PHE A 54 -3.64 -4.20 -14.89
C PHE A 54 -4.77 -3.99 -15.91
N ARG A 55 -4.60 -3.02 -16.81
CA ARG A 55 -5.61 -2.70 -17.84
C ARG A 55 -5.72 -3.75 -18.95
N GLN A 56 -4.74 -4.64 -19.12
CA GLN A 56 -4.86 -5.76 -20.07
C GLN A 56 -6.05 -6.68 -19.76
N HIS A 57 -6.48 -6.73 -18.49
CA HIS A 57 -7.52 -7.63 -18.02
C HIS A 57 -8.84 -6.89 -17.71
N SER A 58 -8.92 -5.58 -17.96
CA SER A 58 -10.04 -4.74 -17.53
C SER A 58 -10.09 -3.41 -18.28
N ASP A 59 -11.25 -3.08 -18.85
CA ASP A 59 -11.52 -1.79 -19.52
C ASP A 59 -11.85 -0.63 -18.57
N ASN A 60 -11.60 -0.79 -17.27
CA ASN A 60 -11.89 0.22 -16.26
C ASN A 60 -10.93 1.44 -16.33
N ASP A 61 -11.47 2.61 -16.02
CA ASP A 61 -10.71 3.88 -15.90
C ASP A 61 -9.90 4.00 -14.60
N PHE A 62 -9.79 2.91 -13.84
CA PHE A 62 -9.03 2.83 -12.60
C PHE A 62 -8.10 1.61 -12.59
N VAL A 63 -7.14 1.64 -11.68
CA VAL A 63 -6.25 0.51 -11.39
C VAL A 63 -6.12 0.29 -9.89
N TYR A 64 -5.78 -0.95 -9.52
CA TYR A 64 -5.23 -1.26 -8.21
C TYR A 64 -3.75 -1.60 -8.38
N LEU A 65 -2.89 -0.85 -7.68
CA LEU A 65 -1.45 -1.06 -7.71
C LEU A 65 -0.94 -1.42 -6.32
N GLU A 66 0.07 -2.27 -6.27
CA GLU A 66 0.79 -2.60 -5.05
C GLU A 66 2.13 -1.84 -5.02
N PHE A 67 2.33 -1.08 -3.94
CA PHE A 67 3.56 -0.37 -3.63
C PHE A 67 4.34 -1.17 -2.57
N ILE A 68 5.60 -1.48 -2.87
CA ILE A 68 6.45 -2.29 -2.01
C ILE A 68 7.55 -1.41 -1.44
N SER A 69 7.76 -1.49 -0.13
CA SER A 69 8.78 -0.72 0.56
C SER A 69 10.18 -1.22 0.28
N GLU A 70 11.17 -0.36 0.45
CA GLU A 70 12.53 -0.81 0.72
C GLU A 70 12.57 -1.60 2.04
N LYS A 71 13.53 -2.52 2.15
CA LYS A 71 13.79 -3.30 3.36
C LYS A 71 14.00 -2.37 4.56
N ASP A 72 13.34 -2.72 5.66
CA ASP A 72 13.33 -2.00 6.94
C ASP A 72 12.84 -0.54 6.88
N CYS A 73 12.26 -0.12 5.77
CA CYS A 73 11.72 1.22 5.58
C CYS A 73 10.19 1.22 5.65
N LEU A 74 9.61 2.19 6.36
CA LEU A 74 8.15 2.32 6.43
C LEU A 74 7.64 3.04 5.17
N LEU A 75 6.54 2.56 4.57
CA LEU A 75 5.86 3.34 3.54
C LEU A 75 5.22 4.60 4.15
N ALA A 76 5.17 5.67 3.36
CA ALA A 76 4.41 6.86 3.73
C ALA A 76 2.90 6.62 3.52
N PHE A 77 2.29 5.75 4.34
CA PHE A 77 0.89 5.29 4.19
C PHE A 77 -0.11 6.45 4.06
N ASP A 78 0.09 7.54 4.81
CA ASP A 78 -0.74 8.76 4.72
C ASP A 78 -0.77 9.38 3.31
N SER A 79 0.24 9.10 2.47
CA SER A 79 0.32 9.62 1.10
C SER A 79 -0.44 8.78 0.06
N PHE A 80 -1.00 7.64 0.47
CA PHE A 80 -1.82 6.75 -0.35
C PHE A 80 -3.33 6.99 -0.20
N GLU A 81 -3.74 7.91 0.69
CA GLU A 81 -5.13 8.29 0.89
C GLU A 81 -5.30 9.79 0.59
N ASP A 82 -6.21 10.13 -0.32
CA ASP A 82 -6.42 11.53 -0.76
C ASP A 82 -7.65 12.20 -0.13
N GLY A 83 -8.36 11.46 0.73
CA GLY A 83 -9.51 11.92 1.47
C GLY A 83 -10.72 12.14 0.56
N ARG A 84 -11.25 13.37 0.54
CA ARG A 84 -12.55 13.66 -0.10
C ARG A 84 -12.52 13.68 -1.63
N LYS A 85 -11.35 13.75 -2.27
CA LYS A 85 -11.27 13.82 -3.74
C LYS A 85 -11.48 12.45 -4.38
N GLY A 86 -11.07 11.39 -3.68
CA GLY A 86 -11.18 10.00 -4.11
C GLY A 86 -10.28 9.64 -5.29
N ASP A 87 -9.25 10.44 -5.63
CA ASP A 87 -8.41 10.14 -6.80
C ASP A 87 -7.48 8.94 -6.55
N HIS A 88 -7.10 8.74 -5.29
CA HIS A 88 -6.45 7.52 -4.82
C HIS A 88 -6.91 7.20 -3.41
N ARG A 89 -7.06 5.90 -3.14
CA ARG A 89 -7.54 5.37 -1.86
C ARG A 89 -6.64 4.23 -1.42
N PHE A 90 -6.27 4.24 -0.15
CA PHE A 90 -5.56 3.13 0.47
C PHE A 90 -6.53 1.98 0.71
N ILE A 91 -6.15 0.77 0.29
CA ILE A 91 -7.05 -0.39 0.30
C ILE A 91 -6.65 -1.38 1.38
N SER A 92 -5.37 -1.75 1.41
CA SER A 92 -4.85 -2.77 2.31
C SER A 92 -3.35 -2.61 2.48
N SER A 93 -2.81 -3.18 3.56
CA SER A 93 -1.36 -3.29 3.74
C SER A 93 -0.98 -4.63 4.32
N LYS A 94 0.26 -5.05 4.06
CA LYS A 94 0.83 -6.26 4.64
C LYS A 94 2.26 -5.99 5.08
N LEU A 95 2.66 -6.56 6.21
CA LEU A 95 4.06 -6.62 6.64
C LEU A 95 4.58 -8.03 6.39
N GLU A 96 5.64 -8.14 5.60
CA GLU A 96 6.32 -9.41 5.33
C GLU A 96 7.71 -9.41 5.95
N LYS A 97 8.12 -10.58 6.46
CA LYS A 97 9.48 -10.86 6.87
C LYS A 97 10.19 -11.61 5.75
N VAL A 98 11.30 -11.08 5.27
CA VAL A 98 12.09 -11.65 4.18
C VAL A 98 13.52 -11.91 4.64
N ILE A 99 14.14 -12.98 4.16
CA ILE A 99 15.55 -13.27 4.43
C ILE A 99 16.38 -12.78 3.24
N ILE A 100 17.28 -11.82 3.48
CA ILE A 100 18.24 -11.31 2.49
C ILE A 100 19.63 -11.45 3.09
N ASP A 101 20.55 -12.09 2.37
CA ASP A 101 21.93 -12.35 2.82
C ASP A 101 22.03 -13.03 4.20
N GLY A 102 21.02 -13.84 4.57
CA GLY A 102 20.97 -14.55 5.85
C GLY A 102 20.42 -13.74 7.02
N GLU A 103 20.01 -12.48 6.80
CA GLU A 103 19.39 -11.62 7.81
C GLU A 103 17.89 -11.44 7.56
N GLU A 104 17.09 -11.41 8.63
CA GLU A 104 15.66 -11.10 8.57
C GLU A 104 15.44 -9.59 8.42
N HIS A 105 14.70 -9.21 7.38
CA HIS A 105 14.29 -7.84 7.10
C HIS A 105 12.77 -7.72 7.01
N LYS A 106 12.27 -6.51 7.24
CA LYS A 106 10.84 -6.18 7.12
C LYS A 106 10.55 -5.47 5.79
N VAL A 107 9.52 -5.90 5.09
CA VAL A 107 9.02 -5.25 3.86
C VAL A 107 7.53 -4.98 4.01
N TYR A 108 7.12 -3.75 3.70
CA TYR A 108 5.71 -3.37 3.72
C TYR A 108 5.16 -3.34 2.30
N ARG A 109 3.95 -3.85 2.12
CA ARG A 109 3.16 -3.73 0.89
C ARG A 109 1.94 -2.88 1.15
N ALA A 110 1.57 -2.05 0.19
CA ALA A 110 0.34 -1.25 0.21
C ALA A 110 -0.41 -1.41 -1.11
N CYS A 111 -1.64 -1.92 -1.06
CA CYS A 111 -2.54 -1.90 -2.20
C CYS A 111 -3.27 -0.57 -2.24
N VAL A 112 -3.28 0.08 -3.40
CA VAL A 112 -3.81 1.43 -3.58
C VAL A 112 -4.66 1.46 -4.85
N TYR A 113 -5.89 1.93 -4.71
CA TYR A 113 -6.76 2.27 -5.82
C TYR A 113 -6.35 3.62 -6.42
N LEU A 114 -6.33 3.72 -7.74
CA LEU A 114 -6.02 4.95 -8.49
C LEU A 114 -6.98 5.10 -9.66
N ASN A 115 -7.71 6.22 -9.72
CA ASN A 115 -8.40 6.63 -10.94
C ASN A 115 -7.44 7.37 -11.90
N THR A 116 -7.89 7.81 -13.08
CA THR A 116 -7.05 8.57 -14.04
C THR A 116 -6.38 9.80 -13.43
N ALA A 117 -7.06 10.53 -12.53
CA ALA A 117 -6.49 11.68 -11.83
C ALA A 117 -5.43 11.25 -10.81
N GLY A 118 -5.65 10.14 -10.10
CA GLY A 118 -4.71 9.52 -9.17
C GLY A 118 -3.43 9.09 -9.86
N ILE A 119 -3.55 8.39 -11.00
CA ILE A 119 -2.42 8.02 -11.86
C ILE A 119 -1.61 9.28 -12.22
N SER A 120 -2.29 10.33 -12.68
CA SER A 120 -1.64 11.60 -13.03
C SER A 120 -0.94 12.25 -11.84
N LYS A 121 -1.50 12.18 -10.63
CA LYS A 121 -0.84 12.68 -9.41
C LYS A 121 0.45 11.91 -9.12
N PHE A 122 0.46 10.58 -9.24
CA PHE A 122 1.66 9.78 -8.97
C PHE A 122 2.75 9.99 -10.02
N LEU A 123 2.40 10.07 -11.30
CA LEU A 123 3.33 10.45 -12.36
C LEU A 123 3.99 11.81 -12.06
N ASN A 124 3.18 12.83 -11.76
CA ASN A 124 3.67 14.16 -11.39
C ASN A 124 4.55 14.16 -10.13
N LYS A 125 4.26 13.29 -9.15
CA LYS A 125 5.09 13.13 -7.95
C LYS A 125 6.49 12.62 -8.32
N ILE A 126 6.58 11.63 -9.22
CA ILE A 126 7.85 11.07 -9.70
C ILE A 126 8.60 12.10 -10.56
N ASP A 127 7.92 12.81 -11.46
CA ASP A 127 8.54 13.88 -12.26
C ASP A 127 9.12 14.99 -11.38
N ALA A 128 8.40 15.38 -10.33
CA ALA A 128 8.91 16.37 -9.38
C ALA A 128 10.09 15.85 -8.56
N TYR A 129 10.14 14.55 -8.26
CA TYR A 129 11.29 13.92 -7.61
C TYR A 129 12.52 13.85 -8.51
N LEU A 130 12.33 13.67 -9.82
CA LEU A 130 13.41 13.66 -10.81
C LEU A 130 13.96 15.06 -11.12
N ASN A 131 13.15 16.12 -11.02
CA ASN A 131 13.52 17.47 -11.43
C ASN A 131 14.27 18.26 -10.32
N PRO A 132 15.57 18.59 -10.50
CA PRO A 132 16.35 19.36 -9.53
C PRO A 132 15.82 20.78 -9.28
N ASP A 133 15.18 21.41 -10.26
CA ASP A 133 14.62 22.77 -10.12
C ASP A 133 13.45 22.82 -9.13
N LYS A 134 12.88 21.67 -8.79
CA LYS A 134 11.76 21.55 -7.85
C LYS A 134 12.21 21.23 -6.44
N ASP A 135 13.50 20.97 -6.22
CA ASP A 135 14.05 20.57 -4.92
C ASP A 135 13.67 21.57 -3.81
N SER A 136 13.61 21.08 -2.58
CA SER A 136 13.37 21.93 -1.40
C SER A 136 14.51 22.94 -1.20
N GLU A 137 14.27 23.97 -0.39
CA GLU A 137 15.31 24.95 -0.01
C GLU A 137 16.55 24.31 0.63
N LEU A 138 16.39 23.12 1.23
CA LEU A 138 17.47 22.33 1.82
C LEU A 138 18.16 21.38 0.81
N GLY A 139 17.82 21.47 -0.48
CA GLY A 139 18.41 20.64 -1.55
C GLY A 139 17.85 19.21 -1.64
N ASN A 140 16.83 18.85 -0.85
CA ASN A 140 16.21 17.53 -0.94
C ASN A 140 15.24 17.44 -2.12
N PRO A 141 15.22 16.34 -2.89
CA PRO A 141 14.23 16.12 -3.93
C PRO A 141 12.79 16.18 -3.42
N ARG A 142 11.86 16.66 -4.26
CA ARG A 142 10.43 16.67 -3.90
C ARG A 142 9.90 15.26 -3.75
N ASN A 143 8.92 15.08 -2.87
CA ASN A 143 8.28 13.78 -2.61
C ASN A 143 9.23 12.68 -2.09
N THR A 144 10.43 13.04 -1.62
CA THR A 144 11.42 12.09 -1.05
C THR A 144 10.80 11.21 0.04
N LYS A 145 10.00 11.77 0.95
CA LYS A 145 9.33 10.99 2.02
C LYS A 145 8.51 9.81 1.50
N LEU A 146 7.85 9.96 0.34
CA LEU A 146 7.08 8.89 -0.28
C LEU A 146 7.97 7.99 -1.12
N LEU A 147 8.69 8.57 -2.09
CA LEU A 147 9.31 7.81 -3.17
C LEU A 147 10.62 7.13 -2.76
N ASN A 148 11.35 7.68 -1.78
CA ASN A 148 12.62 7.09 -1.37
C ASN A 148 12.44 5.73 -0.70
N ASN A 149 11.31 5.55 0.00
CA ASN A 149 10.98 4.33 0.72
C ASN A 149 10.29 3.28 -0.15
N ILE A 150 9.95 3.59 -1.41
CA ILE A 150 9.38 2.62 -2.35
C ILE A 150 10.52 1.95 -3.11
N THR A 151 10.50 0.62 -3.20
CA THR A 151 11.47 -0.15 -3.99
C THR A 151 10.85 -0.66 -5.30
N ALA A 152 9.56 -1.01 -5.26
CA ALA A 152 8.86 -1.54 -6.42
C ALA A 152 7.39 -1.07 -6.46
N ILE A 153 6.89 -0.95 -7.69
CA ILE A 153 5.47 -0.72 -8.00
C ILE A 153 5.04 -1.82 -8.97
N GLN A 154 3.96 -2.52 -8.65
CA GLN A 154 3.43 -3.61 -9.48
C GLN A 154 1.90 -3.59 -9.54
N GLN A 155 1.31 -4.36 -10.47
CA GLN A 155 -0.14 -4.54 -10.49
C GLN A 155 -0.58 -5.28 -9.21
N ALA A 156 -1.69 -4.86 -8.61
CA ALA A 156 -2.27 -5.63 -7.52
C ALA A 156 -2.85 -6.94 -8.05
N THR A 157 -2.76 -7.99 -7.25
CA THR A 157 -3.40 -9.30 -7.49
C THR A 157 -4.35 -9.59 -6.34
N LEU A 158 -5.06 -10.73 -6.36
CA LEU A 158 -5.90 -11.14 -5.23
C LEU A 158 -5.10 -11.24 -3.91
N THR A 159 -3.83 -11.61 -3.95
CA THR A 159 -2.96 -11.66 -2.75
C THR A 159 -2.78 -10.28 -2.11
N SER A 160 -2.80 -9.20 -2.90
CA SER A 160 -2.67 -7.83 -2.39
C SER A 160 -3.85 -7.41 -1.51
N PHE A 161 -5.02 -8.05 -1.65
CA PHE A 161 -6.21 -7.77 -0.83
C PHE A 161 -6.31 -8.70 0.39
N TRP A 162 -5.45 -9.70 0.50
CA TRP A 162 -5.47 -10.67 1.60
C TRP A 162 -4.88 -10.06 2.86
N GLN A 163 -5.62 -10.09 3.97
CA GLN A 163 -5.24 -9.42 5.23
C GLN A 163 -5.17 -10.37 6.44
N GLU A 164 -5.48 -11.66 6.23
CA GLU A 164 -5.38 -12.65 7.29
C GLU A 164 -3.93 -13.10 7.43
N ASP A 165 -3.27 -12.72 8.52
CA ASP A 165 -1.88 -13.14 8.79
C ASP A 165 -1.82 -14.60 9.25
N GLU A 166 -2.89 -15.12 9.86
CA GLU A 166 -2.97 -16.49 10.39
C GLU A 166 -3.33 -17.53 9.33
N ILE A 167 -3.92 -17.08 8.21
CA ILE A 167 -4.38 -17.94 7.12
C ILE A 167 -3.60 -17.56 5.87
N GLU A 168 -2.78 -18.48 5.37
CA GLU A 168 -2.03 -18.24 4.14
C GLU A 168 -2.98 -18.02 2.95
N PHE A 169 -2.53 -17.23 1.98
CA PHE A 169 -3.28 -17.10 0.75
C PHE A 169 -3.34 -18.46 0.05
N PRO A 170 -4.51 -18.93 -0.40
CA PRO A 170 -4.67 -20.28 -0.94
C PRO A 170 -3.79 -20.55 -2.16
N ASP A 171 -3.34 -21.80 -2.30
CA ASP A 171 -2.65 -22.24 -3.51
C ASP A 171 -3.60 -22.17 -4.73
N GLN A 172 -3.04 -22.01 -5.93
CA GLN A 172 -3.83 -21.75 -7.14
C GLN A 172 -4.92 -22.79 -7.42
N ASP A 173 -4.68 -24.07 -7.11
CA ASP A 173 -5.60 -25.18 -7.37
C ASP A 173 -6.32 -25.67 -6.09
N GLU A 174 -6.22 -24.92 -4.99
CA GLU A 174 -6.84 -25.27 -3.71
C GLU A 174 -8.32 -24.84 -3.66
N ALA A 175 -9.21 -25.80 -3.35
CA ALA A 175 -10.63 -25.52 -3.17
C ALA A 175 -10.91 -25.05 -1.74
N VAL A 176 -10.93 -23.74 -1.54
CA VAL A 176 -11.28 -23.10 -0.26
C VAL A 176 -12.52 -22.21 -0.37
N TRP A 177 -13.13 -21.91 0.76
CA TRP A 177 -14.23 -20.95 0.83
C TRP A 177 -13.71 -19.51 0.92
N TRP A 178 -14.40 -18.58 0.24
CA TRP A 178 -14.05 -17.16 0.19
C TRP A 178 -15.16 -16.30 0.79
N GLU A 179 -14.78 -15.34 1.64
CA GLU A 179 -15.63 -14.19 2.00
C GLU A 179 -15.25 -12.98 1.15
N ILE A 180 -16.24 -12.33 0.56
CA ILE A 180 -16.04 -11.09 -0.20
C ILE A 180 -16.91 -10.01 0.40
N TRP A 181 -16.27 -8.96 0.90
CA TRP A 181 -16.94 -7.80 1.48
C TRP A 181 -17.04 -6.69 0.44
N LEU A 182 -18.21 -6.57 -0.19
CA LEU A 182 -18.47 -5.51 -1.17
C LEU A 182 -19.05 -4.28 -0.48
N ARG A 183 -18.34 -3.16 -0.55
CA ARG A 183 -18.88 -1.87 -0.13
C ARG A 183 -19.76 -1.33 -1.26
N ARG A 184 -21.03 -1.08 -0.97
CA ARG A 184 -21.90 -0.32 -1.86
C ARG A 184 -21.55 1.16 -1.75
N GLU A 185 -21.27 1.81 -2.87
CA GLU A 185 -21.26 3.28 -2.89
C GLU A 185 -22.71 3.76 -2.90
N ASP A 186 -23.09 4.56 -1.91
CA ASP A 186 -24.38 5.26 -1.91
C ASP A 186 -24.36 6.23 -3.08
N THR A 187 -25.06 5.87 -4.15
CA THR A 187 -25.24 6.72 -5.34
C THR A 187 -26.36 7.72 -5.12
#